data_AF-Q0TZS9-F1
#
_entry.id   AF-Q0TZS9-F1
#
_cell.length_a   1.000
_cell.length_b   1.000
_cell.length_c   1.000
_cell.angle_alpha   90.00
_cell.angle_beta   90.00
_cell.angle_gamma   90.00
#
_symmetry.space_group_name_H-M   'P 1'
#
loop_
_entity.id
_entity.type
_entity.pdbx_description
1 polymer ?
#
loop_
_entity_poly.entity_id
_entity_poly.type
_entity_poly.pdbx_seq_one_letter_code
_entity_poly.pdbx_strand_id
1 'polypeptide(L)'
;MLECQGGNTFATGLGLIACKTEIDLEHIALDLGWLAEDKEGSVEIYLGDLLAAGRHIKSLHLKWDLATIFKACPNLRQFGYQFGDEAYTNKDIDESIEDFVEAAKHLKELQMVHIRLSPYCTVGFASDEGQPEPNLILTQIQGAANKIFRGLHRSCLKLDAIVFGHLVDFSTRQDDGDWGPLPQFCFIKAEQKDRLGRETAVGVPVSRALLRKTQPYTDILDMDPGSDGWDRWAWQATS
;
A
#
# COMPACT_ATOMS: atom_id res chain seq x y z
N MET A 1 17.84 7.92 -4.50
CA MET A 1 17.39 8.25 -3.13
C MET A 1 17.94 9.62 -2.76
N LEU A 2 17.08 10.60 -2.43
CA LEU A 2 17.52 11.69 -1.57
C LEU A 2 17.44 11.14 -0.15
N GLU A 3 18.49 10.46 0.31
CA GLU A 3 18.69 10.24 1.75
C GLU A 3 19.00 11.59 2.38
N CYS A 4 17.96 12.39 2.59
CA CYS A 4 18.11 13.66 3.28
C CYS A 4 18.10 13.39 4.77
N GLN A 5 19.22 13.66 5.44
CA GLN A 5 19.15 14.14 6.82
C GLN A 5 18.17 15.33 6.82
N GLY A 6 16.97 15.15 7.36
CA GLY A 6 15.88 16.12 7.26
C GLY A 6 14.76 15.77 6.28
N GLY A 7 14.38 14.48 6.12
CA GLY A 7 13.17 14.08 5.40
C GLY A 7 11.92 14.89 5.78
N ASN A 8 11.81 15.31 7.05
CA ASN A 8 10.83 16.29 7.53
C ASN A 8 10.90 17.62 6.77
N THR A 9 12.09 18.22 6.69
CA THR A 9 12.33 19.48 5.99
C THR A 9 12.00 19.36 4.50
N PHE A 10 12.26 18.21 3.88
CA PHE A 10 11.87 17.96 2.50
C PHE A 10 10.34 17.88 2.34
N ALA A 11 9.66 17.05 3.14
CA ALA A 11 8.20 16.89 3.06
C ALA A 11 7.47 18.21 3.35
N THR A 12 7.91 18.95 4.37
CA THR A 12 7.38 20.28 4.69
C THR A 12 7.70 21.29 3.60
N GLY A 13 8.93 21.30 3.09
CA GLY A 13 9.31 22.18 1.98
C GLY A 13 8.48 21.92 0.73
N LEU A 14 8.26 20.65 0.40
CA LEU A 14 7.44 20.21 -0.72
C LEU A 14 5.98 20.63 -0.54
N GLY A 15 5.40 20.40 0.65
CA GLY A 15 4.05 20.85 0.98
C GLY A 15 3.90 22.37 0.89
N LEU A 16 4.83 23.12 1.49
CA LEU A 16 4.85 24.59 1.43
C LEU A 16 4.97 25.11 0.00
N ILE A 17 5.83 24.49 -0.81
CA ILE A 17 5.98 24.85 -2.22
C ILE A 17 4.68 24.53 -2.97
N ALA A 18 4.13 23.34 -2.83
CA ALA A 18 2.87 22.95 -3.49
C ALA A 18 1.68 23.83 -3.07
N CYS A 19 1.64 24.29 -1.82
CA CYS A 19 0.61 25.24 -1.38
C CYS A 19 0.83 26.67 -1.91
N LYS A 20 2.09 27.09 -2.14
CA LYS A 20 2.43 28.45 -2.58
C LYS A 20 2.59 28.59 -4.09
N THR A 21 2.76 27.48 -4.78
CA THR A 21 2.98 27.41 -6.23
C THR A 21 1.84 26.62 -6.87
N GLU A 22 1.66 26.75 -8.17
CA GLU A 22 0.69 25.94 -8.93
C GLU A 22 1.25 24.55 -9.28
N ILE A 23 2.22 24.04 -8.50
CA ILE A 23 2.79 22.70 -8.73
C ILE A 23 1.76 21.67 -8.27
N ASP A 24 1.27 20.88 -9.23
CA ASP A 24 0.36 19.78 -8.98
C ASP A 24 1.15 18.52 -8.60
N LEU A 25 1.05 18.11 -7.33
CA LEU A 25 1.66 16.88 -6.84
C LEU A 25 0.70 15.71 -7.07
N GLU A 26 0.73 15.11 -8.26
CA GLU A 26 -0.16 14.00 -8.57
C GLU A 26 0.27 12.66 -7.95
N HIS A 27 1.59 12.44 -7.83
CA HIS A 27 2.18 11.18 -7.41
C HIS A 27 3.25 11.41 -6.35
N ILE A 28 3.07 10.79 -5.18
CA ILE A 28 3.99 10.93 -4.05
C ILE A 28 4.22 9.56 -3.42
N ALA A 29 5.48 9.22 -3.19
CA ALA A 29 5.85 8.08 -2.37
C ALA A 29 6.87 8.51 -1.33
N LEU A 30 6.52 8.31 -0.06
CA LEU A 30 7.30 8.71 1.10
C LEU A 30 7.40 7.54 2.07
N ASP A 31 8.63 7.11 2.34
CA ASP A 31 8.88 6.24 3.48
C ASP A 31 9.28 7.09 4.68
N LEU A 32 8.38 7.13 5.67
CA LEU A 32 8.59 7.89 6.90
C LEU A 32 8.96 6.95 8.07
N GLY A 33 9.40 5.72 7.81
CA GLY A 33 9.68 4.70 8.83
C GLY A 33 10.55 5.19 10.01
N TRP A 34 11.42 6.17 9.78
CA TRP A 34 12.29 6.79 10.79
C TRP A 34 11.65 7.91 11.62
N LEU A 35 10.52 8.48 11.17
CA LEU A 35 9.91 9.67 11.79
C LEU A 35 8.91 9.32 12.90
N ALA A 36 8.42 8.08 12.92
CA ALA A 36 7.55 7.60 13.98
C ALA A 36 8.28 7.43 15.32
N GLU A 37 9.61 7.31 15.32
CA GLU A 37 10.42 7.20 16.54
C GLU A 37 10.70 8.57 17.18
N ASP A 38 10.57 9.67 16.42
CA ASP A 38 10.95 11.02 16.84
C ASP A 38 9.72 11.86 17.27
N LYS A 39 9.30 11.66 18.52
CA LYS A 39 8.34 12.46 19.31
C LYS A 39 6.96 12.71 18.68
N GLU A 40 5.94 12.14 19.33
CA GLU A 40 4.51 12.44 19.12
C GLU A 40 4.29 13.95 18.89
N GLY A 41 3.74 14.29 17.72
CA GLY A 41 3.37 15.66 17.34
C GLY A 41 4.26 16.34 16.29
N SER A 42 5.47 15.83 16.01
CA SER A 42 6.35 16.43 15.01
C SER A 42 5.86 16.13 13.58
N VAL A 43 5.47 14.88 13.34
CA VAL A 43 5.13 14.40 12.00
C VAL A 43 3.88 15.13 11.45
N GLU A 44 2.82 15.30 12.26
CA GLU A 44 1.58 16.01 11.87
C GLU A 44 1.84 17.41 11.34
N ILE A 45 2.80 18.13 11.92
CA ILE A 45 3.21 19.47 11.47
C ILE A 45 3.85 19.37 10.08
N TYR A 46 4.64 18.34 9.83
CA TYR A 46 5.40 18.20 8.58
C TYR A 46 4.56 17.72 7.39
N LEU A 47 3.61 16.82 7.63
CA LEU A 47 2.68 16.42 6.58
C LEU A 47 1.46 17.30 6.48
N GLY A 48 1.13 18.12 7.48
CA GLY A 48 -0.04 19.01 7.43
C GLY A 48 -0.07 19.86 6.17
N ASP A 49 1.06 20.47 5.79
CA ASP A 49 1.17 21.26 4.57
C ASP A 49 1.10 20.41 3.29
N LEU A 50 1.74 19.23 3.28
CA LEU A 50 1.69 18.31 2.14
C LEU A 50 0.28 17.78 1.90
N LEU A 51 -0.41 17.42 2.98
CA LEU A 51 -1.78 16.95 3.01
C LEU A 51 -2.78 18.08 2.71
N ALA A 52 -2.45 19.34 3.05
CA ALA A 52 -3.23 20.50 2.63
C ALA A 52 -3.18 20.69 1.10
N ALA A 53 -2.05 20.39 0.47
CA ALA A 53 -1.94 20.27 -0.99
C ALA A 53 -2.61 18.99 -1.55
N GLY A 54 -3.00 18.06 -0.67
CA GLY A 54 -3.43 16.70 -0.99
C GLY A 54 -4.70 16.52 -1.82
N ARG A 55 -5.44 17.61 -2.11
CA ARG A 55 -6.63 17.54 -2.98
C ARG A 55 -6.32 17.09 -4.40
N HIS A 56 -5.09 17.31 -4.85
CA HIS A 56 -4.65 16.92 -6.18
C HIS A 56 -3.85 15.61 -6.21
N ILE A 57 -3.45 15.09 -5.05
CA ILE A 57 -2.73 13.82 -4.95
C ILE A 57 -3.65 12.68 -5.42
N LYS A 58 -3.20 11.97 -6.45
CA LYS A 58 -3.88 10.81 -7.03
C LYS A 58 -3.21 9.50 -6.64
N SER A 59 -1.90 9.51 -6.41
CA SER A 59 -1.13 8.35 -5.97
C SER A 59 -0.31 8.69 -4.74
N LEU A 60 -0.50 7.93 -3.67
CA LEU A 60 0.21 8.14 -2.40
C LEU A 60 0.70 6.81 -1.84
N HIS A 61 1.98 6.77 -1.50
CA HIS A 61 2.57 5.69 -0.72
C HIS A 61 3.08 6.24 0.61
N LEU A 62 2.48 5.81 1.74
CA LEU A 62 2.76 6.37 3.06
C LEU A 62 2.36 5.40 4.18
N LYS A 63 3.15 5.29 5.25
CA LYS A 63 2.80 4.57 6.49
C LYS A 63 2.43 5.58 7.58
N TRP A 64 1.13 5.73 7.88
CA TRP A 64 0.59 6.59 8.95
C TRP A 64 -0.90 6.29 9.21
N ASP A 65 -1.58 7.23 9.86
CA ASP A 65 -2.97 7.21 10.27
C ASP A 65 -3.85 7.35 9.03
N LEU A 66 -4.50 6.25 8.69
CA LEU A 66 -5.33 6.14 7.49
C LEU A 66 -6.45 7.17 7.49
N ALA A 67 -7.08 7.42 8.64
CA ALA A 67 -8.18 8.36 8.75
C ALA A 67 -7.75 9.79 8.39
N THR A 68 -6.60 10.22 8.89
CA THR A 68 -6.00 11.53 8.58
C THR A 68 -5.62 11.64 7.11
N ILE A 69 -4.92 10.63 6.57
CA ILE A 69 -4.52 10.61 5.15
C ILE A 69 -5.75 10.70 4.24
N PHE A 70 -6.75 9.85 4.46
CA PHE A 70 -7.90 9.75 3.57
C PHE A 70 -8.83 10.97 3.65
N LYS A 71 -8.87 11.64 4.81
CA LYS A 71 -9.56 12.92 4.96
C LYS A 71 -8.86 14.04 4.17
N ALA A 72 -7.53 14.04 4.14
CA ALA A 72 -6.75 15.04 3.43
C ALA A 72 -6.70 14.83 1.91
N CYS A 73 -6.69 13.57 1.46
CA CYS A 73 -6.57 13.17 0.06
C CYS A 73 -7.85 12.47 -0.43
N PRO A 74 -9.00 13.15 -0.53
CA PRO A 74 -10.28 12.51 -0.87
C PRO A 74 -10.35 12.01 -2.33
N ASN A 75 -9.48 12.52 -3.20
CA ASN A 75 -9.44 12.20 -4.63
C ASN A 75 -8.42 11.09 -4.97
N LEU A 76 -7.91 10.41 -3.94
CA LEU A 76 -6.87 9.40 -4.08
C LEU A 76 -7.38 8.23 -4.95
N ARG A 77 -6.59 7.89 -5.97
CA ARG A 77 -6.88 6.81 -6.93
C ARG A 77 -6.02 5.59 -6.69
N GLN A 78 -4.77 5.81 -6.31
CA GLN A 78 -3.80 4.77 -6.00
C GLN A 78 -3.32 5.03 -4.57
N PHE A 79 -3.39 4.03 -3.73
CA PHE A 79 -2.86 4.14 -2.37
C PHE A 79 -2.02 2.93 -2.07
N GLY A 80 -0.85 3.15 -1.48
CA GLY A 80 -0.09 2.05 -0.95
C GLY A 80 0.36 2.32 0.48
N TYR A 81 0.35 1.25 1.25
CA TYR A 81 0.39 1.27 2.69
C TYR A 81 1.11 0.02 3.18
N GLN A 82 1.89 0.16 4.23
CA GLN A 82 2.43 -0.98 4.95
C GLN A 82 1.64 -1.12 6.24
N PHE A 83 1.06 -2.31 6.49
CA PHE A 83 0.53 -2.59 7.82
C PHE A 83 1.64 -2.42 8.87
N GLY A 84 1.26 -2.00 10.08
CA GLY A 84 2.23 -1.72 11.15
C GLY A 84 3.20 -2.88 11.34
N ASP A 85 4.40 -2.61 11.84
CA ASP A 85 5.41 -3.67 12.02
C ASP A 85 4.93 -4.72 13.03
N GLU A 86 3.95 -4.35 13.86
CA GLU A 86 3.25 -5.20 14.83
C GLU A 86 2.19 -6.14 14.23
N ALA A 87 1.89 -6.04 12.93
CA ALA A 87 0.97 -6.95 12.24
C ALA A 87 1.64 -8.31 11.98
N TYR A 88 2.11 -8.95 13.05
CA TYR A 88 2.87 -10.18 13.01
C TYR A 88 1.97 -11.35 12.68
N THR A 89 0.75 -11.43 13.22
CA THR A 89 -0.13 -12.58 13.09
C THR A 89 -1.25 -12.37 12.07
N ASN A 90 -1.89 -13.46 11.64
CA ASN A 90 -3.11 -13.39 10.82
C ASN A 90 -4.23 -12.58 11.47
N LYS A 91 -4.32 -12.58 12.80
CA LYS A 91 -5.33 -11.82 13.54
C LYS A 91 -5.06 -10.32 13.41
N ASP A 92 -3.80 -9.92 13.52
CA ASP A 92 -3.40 -8.52 13.43
C ASP A 92 -3.59 -7.98 12.01
N ILE A 93 -3.32 -8.83 11.00
CA ILE A 93 -3.63 -8.51 9.60
C ILE A 93 -5.14 -8.32 9.40
N ASP A 94 -5.96 -9.19 9.98
CA ASP A 94 -7.41 -9.10 9.88
C ASP A 94 -7.95 -7.81 10.51
N GLU A 95 -7.48 -7.46 11.71
CA GLU A 95 -7.82 -6.20 12.38
C GLU A 95 -7.36 -4.99 11.55
N SER A 96 -6.12 -5.00 11.04
CA SER A 96 -5.59 -3.94 10.18
C SER A 96 -6.39 -3.77 8.88
N ILE A 97 -6.90 -4.86 8.32
CA ILE A 97 -7.78 -4.84 7.13
C ILE A 97 -9.12 -4.20 7.48
N GLU A 98 -9.70 -4.51 8.64
CA GLU A 98 -10.97 -3.93 9.08
C GLU A 98 -10.84 -2.42 9.27
N ASP A 99 -9.79 -1.97 9.95
CA ASP A 99 -9.47 -0.54 10.12
C ASP A 99 -9.26 0.16 8.78
N PHE A 100 -8.50 -0.47 7.88
CA PHE A 100 -8.30 0.04 6.53
C PHE A 100 -9.62 0.18 5.76
N VAL A 101 -10.44 -0.87 5.78
CA VAL A 101 -11.75 -0.88 5.10
C VAL A 101 -12.63 0.23 5.66
N GLU A 102 -12.69 0.40 6.98
CA GLU A 102 -13.48 1.46 7.60
C GLU A 102 -13.03 2.85 7.12
N ALA A 103 -11.73 3.14 7.21
CA ALA A 103 -11.18 4.41 6.79
C ALA A 103 -11.40 4.68 5.29
N ALA A 104 -11.19 3.67 4.43
CA ALA A 104 -11.20 3.83 2.97
C ALA A 104 -12.60 4.01 2.36
N LYS A 105 -13.70 3.76 3.10
CA LYS A 105 -15.09 3.86 2.60
C LYS A 105 -15.44 5.20 1.95
N HIS A 106 -14.73 6.26 2.29
CA HIS A 106 -14.98 7.61 1.78
C HIS A 106 -14.23 7.93 0.48
N LEU A 107 -13.23 7.13 0.10
CA LEU A 107 -12.41 7.36 -1.09
C LEU A 107 -13.11 6.86 -2.36
N LYS A 108 -13.98 7.70 -2.94
CA LYS A 108 -14.80 7.34 -4.11
C LYS A 108 -14.00 7.13 -5.38
N GLU A 109 -12.83 7.76 -5.46
CA GLU A 109 -11.93 7.68 -6.60
C GLU A 109 -10.90 6.56 -6.49
N LEU A 110 -10.85 5.83 -5.37
CA LEU A 110 -9.88 4.77 -5.15
C LEU A 110 -10.08 3.65 -6.18
N GLN A 111 -9.00 3.34 -6.89
CA GLN A 111 -8.90 2.33 -7.94
C GLN A 111 -7.97 1.21 -7.50
N MET A 112 -6.74 1.53 -7.11
CA MET A 112 -5.73 0.55 -6.75
C MET A 112 -5.27 0.70 -5.30
N VAL A 113 -5.11 -0.43 -4.62
CA VAL A 113 -4.46 -0.50 -3.31
C VAL A 113 -3.24 -1.39 -3.39
N HIS A 114 -2.09 -0.92 -2.89
CA HIS A 114 -0.87 -1.71 -2.75
C HIS A 114 -0.50 -1.87 -1.27
N ILE A 115 -0.70 -3.06 -0.73
CA ILE A 115 -0.39 -3.40 0.66
C ILE A 115 1.00 -4.02 0.72
N ARG A 116 1.96 -3.31 1.30
CA ARG A 116 3.27 -3.85 1.66
C ARG A 116 3.15 -4.71 2.91
N LEU A 117 3.89 -5.81 2.94
CA LEU A 117 3.92 -6.73 4.06
C LEU A 117 5.31 -6.63 4.69
N SER A 118 5.37 -6.39 6.01
CA SER A 118 6.65 -6.38 6.72
C SER A 118 7.46 -7.66 6.39
N PRO A 119 8.79 -7.56 6.23
CA PRO A 119 9.66 -8.75 6.12
C PRO A 119 9.45 -9.73 7.28
N TYR A 120 9.00 -9.24 8.43
CA TYR A 120 8.73 -10.02 9.63
C TYR A 120 7.29 -10.57 9.72
N CYS A 121 6.47 -10.45 8.67
CA CYS A 121 5.09 -10.94 8.73
C CYS A 121 5.04 -12.48 8.79
N THR A 122 4.15 -13.05 9.60
CA THR A 122 3.95 -14.51 9.69
C THR A 122 2.96 -15.05 8.64
N VAL A 123 2.73 -14.32 7.55
CA VAL A 123 1.93 -14.82 6.43
C VAL A 123 2.59 -16.07 5.86
N GLY A 124 1.81 -17.14 5.76
CA GLY A 124 2.25 -18.47 5.36
C GLY A 124 2.65 -19.39 6.50
N PHE A 125 2.75 -18.91 7.74
CA PHE A 125 3.18 -19.74 8.86
C PHE A 125 1.97 -20.40 9.53
N ALA A 126 2.08 -21.70 9.78
CA ALA A 126 1.12 -22.44 10.60
C ALA A 126 1.37 -22.26 12.11
N SER A 127 2.61 -21.89 12.49
CA SER A 127 3.09 -21.63 13.84
C SER A 127 4.31 -20.71 13.81
N ASP A 128 4.60 -20.02 14.91
CA ASP A 128 5.70 -19.04 15.02
C ASP A 128 7.10 -19.61 14.73
N GLU A 129 7.30 -20.91 14.95
CA GLU A 129 8.56 -21.62 14.69
C GLU A 129 8.57 -22.39 13.35
N GLY A 130 7.53 -22.22 12.54
CA GLY A 130 7.31 -22.98 11.31
C GLY A 130 8.07 -22.46 10.09
N GLN A 131 7.94 -23.17 8.98
CA GLN A 131 8.33 -22.67 7.66
C GLN A 131 7.09 -22.10 6.97
N PRO A 132 7.20 -21.02 6.20
CA PRO A 132 6.06 -20.50 5.46
C PRO A 132 5.64 -21.50 4.37
N GLU A 133 4.39 -21.93 4.41
CA GLU A 133 3.79 -22.82 3.44
C GLU A 133 3.21 -22.02 2.26
N PRO A 134 3.65 -22.26 1.01
CA PRO A 134 3.17 -21.50 -0.15
C PRO A 134 1.64 -21.51 -0.31
N ASN A 135 1.00 -22.66 -0.03
CA ASN A 135 -0.45 -22.79 -0.10
C ASN A 135 -1.16 -21.94 0.96
N LEU A 136 -0.54 -21.81 2.14
CA LEU A 136 -1.08 -21.01 3.23
C LEU A 136 -0.94 -19.51 2.93
N ILE A 137 0.21 -19.08 2.38
CA ILE A 137 0.41 -17.71 1.87
C ILE A 137 -0.70 -17.35 0.88
N LEU A 138 -0.88 -18.17 -0.17
CA LEU A 138 -1.87 -17.93 -1.21
C LEU A 138 -3.29 -17.84 -0.62
N THR A 139 -3.62 -18.73 0.31
CA THR A 139 -4.94 -18.76 0.94
C THR A 139 -5.18 -17.52 1.81
N GLN A 140 -4.21 -17.13 2.63
CA GLN A 140 -4.32 -15.96 3.52
C GLN A 140 -4.40 -14.66 2.72
N ILE A 141 -3.50 -14.47 1.74
CA ILE A 141 -3.49 -13.25 0.92
C ILE A 141 -4.77 -13.15 0.07
N GLN A 142 -5.23 -14.27 -0.52
CA GLN A 142 -6.51 -14.29 -1.24
C GLN A 142 -7.69 -13.97 -0.31
N GLY A 143 -7.66 -14.48 0.93
CA GLY A 143 -8.63 -14.17 1.97
C GLY A 143 -8.65 -12.68 2.30
N ALA A 144 -7.48 -12.07 2.52
CA ALA A 144 -7.30 -10.65 2.77
C ALA A 144 -7.83 -9.79 1.61
N ALA A 145 -7.44 -10.10 0.37
CA ALA A 145 -7.94 -9.43 -0.83
C ALA A 145 -9.48 -9.47 -0.91
N ASN A 146 -10.07 -10.64 -0.66
CA ASN A 146 -11.53 -10.82 -0.65
C ASN A 146 -12.21 -10.00 0.43
N LYS A 147 -11.61 -9.90 1.63
CA LYS A 147 -12.16 -9.06 2.72
C LYS A 147 -12.19 -7.60 2.34
N ILE A 148 -11.10 -7.07 1.77
CA ILE A 148 -11.04 -5.67 1.31
C ILE A 148 -12.05 -5.42 0.18
N PHE A 149 -12.05 -6.24 -0.86
CA PHE A 149 -12.98 -6.07 -1.98
C PHE A 149 -14.44 -6.12 -1.52
N ARG A 150 -14.79 -7.05 -0.63
CA ARG A 150 -16.13 -7.16 -0.06
C ARG A 150 -16.49 -5.93 0.80
N GLY A 151 -15.58 -5.54 1.69
CA GLY A 151 -15.77 -4.41 2.60
C GLY A 151 -15.96 -3.07 1.87
N LEU A 152 -15.28 -2.90 0.75
CA LEU A 152 -15.33 -1.69 -0.06
C LEU A 152 -16.28 -1.79 -1.27
N HIS A 153 -16.90 -2.94 -1.53
CA HIS A 153 -17.64 -3.23 -2.76
C HIS A 153 -18.66 -2.13 -3.13
N ARG A 154 -19.40 -1.61 -2.14
CA ARG A 154 -20.44 -0.58 -2.33
C ARG A 154 -19.94 0.85 -2.14
N SER A 155 -18.82 1.01 -1.44
CA SER A 155 -18.32 2.32 -1.01
C SER A 155 -17.29 2.88 -1.99
N CYS A 156 -16.46 2.01 -2.57
CA CYS A 156 -15.41 2.34 -3.54
C CYS A 156 -15.68 1.56 -4.84
N LEU A 157 -16.61 2.07 -5.64
CA LEU A 157 -17.05 1.38 -6.86
C LEU A 157 -15.94 1.25 -7.90
N LYS A 158 -15.02 2.22 -7.92
CA LYS A 158 -13.88 2.28 -8.83
C LYS A 158 -12.71 1.38 -8.43
N LEU A 159 -12.72 0.83 -7.21
CA LEU A 159 -11.68 -0.08 -6.74
C LEU A 159 -11.71 -1.32 -7.62
N ASP A 160 -10.62 -1.59 -8.31
CA ASP A 160 -10.52 -2.63 -9.32
C ASP A 160 -9.34 -3.57 -9.07
N ALA A 161 -8.33 -3.13 -8.31
CA ALA A 161 -7.13 -3.90 -8.11
C ALA A 161 -6.56 -3.77 -6.70
N ILE A 162 -6.05 -4.89 -6.18
CA ILE A 162 -5.30 -4.94 -4.93
C ILE A 162 -4.02 -5.72 -5.19
N VAL A 163 -2.90 -5.20 -4.70
CA VAL A 163 -1.60 -5.87 -4.73
C VAL A 163 -1.08 -6.02 -3.32
N PHE A 164 -0.56 -7.19 -2.97
CA PHE A 164 0.12 -7.46 -1.71
C PHE A 164 1.60 -7.75 -1.94
N GLY A 165 2.47 -7.36 -1.01
CA GLY A 165 3.90 -7.69 -1.04
C GLY A 165 4.74 -6.71 -1.85
N HIS A 166 5.93 -7.16 -2.24
CA HIS A 166 7.01 -6.32 -2.75
C HIS A 166 7.50 -6.71 -4.15
N LEU A 167 8.10 -5.76 -4.85
CA LEU A 167 8.73 -6.02 -6.14
C LEU A 167 10.11 -6.68 -5.95
N VAL A 168 10.10 -7.92 -5.47
CA VAL A 168 11.28 -8.75 -5.22
C VAL A 168 11.12 -10.11 -5.87
N ASP A 169 12.22 -10.71 -6.27
CA ASP A 169 12.25 -12.10 -6.71
C ASP A 169 12.54 -13.00 -5.51
N PHE A 170 11.92 -14.18 -5.44
CA PHE A 170 12.20 -15.21 -4.43
C PHE A 170 13.68 -15.61 -4.39
N SER A 171 14.43 -15.33 -5.47
CA SER A 171 15.87 -15.57 -5.59
C SER A 171 16.75 -14.60 -4.78
N THR A 172 16.21 -13.47 -4.29
CA THR A 172 16.92 -12.50 -3.44
C THR A 172 17.03 -12.92 -1.96
N ARG A 173 16.54 -14.12 -1.63
CA ARG A 173 16.72 -14.76 -0.31
C ARG A 173 18.22 -14.98 -0.05
N GLN A 174 18.84 -14.06 0.68
CA GLN A 174 20.15 -14.30 1.25
C GLN A 174 20.02 -15.24 2.44
N ASP A 175 20.98 -16.16 2.50
CA ASP A 175 21.23 -17.11 3.58
C ASP A 175 21.13 -16.43 4.95
N ASP A 176 20.70 -17.18 5.97
CA ASP A 176 20.62 -16.82 7.42
C ASP A 176 19.23 -16.64 8.03
N GLY A 177 18.22 -17.37 7.54
CA GLY A 177 16.98 -17.60 8.29
C GLY A 177 16.04 -16.40 8.42
N ASP A 178 16.41 -15.25 7.85
CA ASP A 178 15.52 -14.12 7.66
C ASP A 178 14.65 -14.35 6.41
N TRP A 179 13.34 -14.32 6.61
CA TRP A 179 12.38 -14.46 5.53
C TRP A 179 12.38 -13.15 4.74
N GLY A 180 13.12 -13.13 3.63
CA GLY A 180 13.11 -12.00 2.71
C GLY A 180 11.68 -11.62 2.26
N PRO A 181 11.47 -10.38 1.81
CA PRO A 181 10.17 -9.82 1.46
C PRO A 181 9.34 -10.75 0.54
N LEU A 182 8.03 -10.81 0.77
CA LEU A 182 7.12 -11.57 -0.08
C LEU A 182 6.96 -10.88 -1.44
N PRO A 183 6.94 -11.62 -2.56
CA PRO A 183 6.73 -11.02 -3.87
C PRO A 183 5.30 -10.49 -4.06
N GLN A 184 5.10 -9.71 -5.11
CA GLN A 184 3.79 -9.15 -5.43
C GLN A 184 2.74 -10.21 -5.79
N PHE A 185 1.64 -10.25 -5.02
CA PHE A 185 0.42 -10.99 -5.32
C PHE A 185 -0.64 -10.01 -5.81
N CYS A 186 -1.06 -10.14 -7.07
CA CYS A 186 -1.97 -9.20 -7.72
C CYS A 186 -3.38 -9.79 -7.86
N PHE A 187 -4.39 -8.99 -7.56
CA PHE A 187 -5.79 -9.37 -7.66
C PHE A 187 -6.60 -8.30 -8.39
N ILE A 188 -7.50 -8.72 -9.27
CA ILE A 188 -8.52 -7.84 -9.86
C ILE A 188 -9.89 -8.12 -9.25
N LYS A 189 -10.73 -7.09 -9.13
CA LYS A 189 -12.09 -7.22 -8.63
C LYS A 189 -12.95 -7.98 -9.65
N ALA A 190 -13.66 -8.98 -9.16
CA ALA A 190 -14.77 -9.61 -9.87
C ALA A 190 -15.99 -9.71 -8.94
N GLU A 191 -17.15 -10.00 -9.53
CA GLU A 191 -18.37 -10.27 -8.78
C GLU A 191 -18.68 -11.76 -8.82
N GLN A 192 -19.05 -12.31 -7.68
CA GLN A 192 -19.48 -13.69 -7.53
C GLN A 192 -20.87 -13.70 -6.90
N LYS A 193 -21.75 -14.57 -7.41
CA LYS A 193 -23.05 -14.87 -6.79
C LYS A 193 -22.93 -16.11 -5.93
N ASP A 194 -23.44 -16.04 -4.71
CA ASP A 194 -23.61 -17.23 -3.89
C ASP A 194 -24.83 -18.06 -4.32
N ARG A 195 -25.04 -19.22 -3.69
CA ARG A 195 -26.17 -20.12 -3.99
C ARG A 195 -27.55 -19.51 -3.72
N LEU A 196 -27.61 -18.41 -2.97
CA LEU A 196 -28.83 -17.67 -2.66
C LEU A 196 -29.01 -16.45 -3.59
N GLY A 197 -28.13 -16.27 -4.59
CA GLY A 197 -28.17 -15.18 -5.55
C GLY A 197 -27.61 -13.85 -5.02
N ARG A 198 -26.97 -13.84 -3.84
CA ARG A 198 -26.36 -12.63 -3.29
C ARG A 198 -25.02 -12.37 -3.97
N GLU A 199 -24.84 -11.15 -4.47
CA GLU A 199 -23.60 -10.70 -5.11
C GLU A 199 -22.56 -10.26 -4.06
N THR A 200 -21.32 -10.68 -4.25
CA THR A 200 -20.18 -10.27 -3.44
C THR A 200 -18.98 -10.01 -4.34
N ALA A 201 -18.16 -9.01 -4.01
CA ALA A 201 -16.90 -8.80 -4.68
C ALA A 201 -15.84 -9.77 -4.15
N VAL A 202 -15.04 -10.30 -5.09
CA VAL A 202 -13.90 -11.18 -4.83
C VAL A 202 -12.70 -10.73 -5.63
N GLY A 203 -11.50 -11.04 -5.15
CA GLY A 203 -10.25 -10.88 -5.89
C GLY A 203 -9.98 -12.10 -6.76
N VAL A 204 -9.74 -11.89 -8.04
CA VAL A 204 -9.26 -12.93 -8.96
C VAL A 204 -7.75 -12.75 -9.13
N PRO A 205 -6.94 -13.78 -8.83
CA PRO A 205 -5.49 -13.66 -8.94
C PRO A 205 -5.09 -13.47 -10.40
N VAL A 206 -4.19 -12.53 -10.64
CA VAL A 206 -3.63 -12.23 -11.96
C VAL A 206 -2.12 -12.08 -11.87
N SER A 207 -1.43 -12.19 -13.00
CA SER A 207 -0.03 -11.79 -13.04
C SER A 207 0.10 -10.27 -13.02
N ARG A 208 1.21 -9.75 -12.47
CA ARG A 208 1.57 -8.34 -12.55
C ARG A 208 1.59 -7.83 -14.00
N ALA A 209 2.10 -8.64 -14.92
CA ALA A 209 2.13 -8.30 -16.35
C ALA A 209 0.72 -8.10 -16.93
N LEU A 210 -0.24 -8.97 -16.53
CA LEU A 210 -1.63 -8.80 -16.93
C LEU A 210 -2.22 -7.53 -16.31
N LEU A 211 -2.00 -7.31 -15.01
CA LEU A 211 -2.50 -6.13 -14.30
C LEU A 211 -2.01 -4.82 -14.96
N ARG A 212 -0.73 -4.72 -15.30
CA ARG A 212 -0.15 -3.56 -16.03
C ARG A 212 -0.76 -3.35 -17.41
N LYS A 213 -1.10 -4.44 -18.10
CA LYS A 213 -1.70 -4.37 -19.43
C LYS A 213 -3.16 -3.94 -19.38
N THR A 214 -3.88 -4.29 -18.31
CA THR A 214 -5.33 -4.07 -18.21
C THR A 214 -5.69 -2.81 -17.44
N GLN A 215 -4.84 -2.35 -16.52
CA GLN A 215 -5.12 -1.20 -15.65
C GLN A 215 -4.19 -0.01 -15.93
N PRO A 216 -4.73 1.19 -16.21
CA PRO A 216 -3.93 2.36 -16.58
C PRO A 216 -3.23 3.04 -15.38
N TYR A 217 -3.43 2.57 -14.15
CA TYR A 217 -2.99 3.21 -12.91
C TYR A 217 -2.10 2.28 -12.05
N THR A 218 -1.04 1.75 -12.66
CA THR A 218 -0.14 0.76 -12.02
C THR A 218 1.20 1.34 -11.59
N ASP A 219 1.41 2.66 -11.73
CA ASP A 219 2.68 3.33 -11.44
C ASP A 219 3.09 3.16 -9.98
N ILE A 220 2.12 3.12 -9.05
CA ILE A 220 2.39 2.88 -7.64
C ILE A 220 3.12 1.55 -7.37
N LEU A 221 2.98 0.56 -8.27
CA LEU A 221 3.64 -0.75 -8.12
C LEU A 221 5.13 -0.70 -8.47
N ASP A 222 5.58 0.37 -9.12
CA ASP A 222 6.99 0.68 -9.32
C ASP A 222 7.53 1.57 -8.18
N MET A 223 6.64 2.06 -7.29
CA MET A 223 6.98 2.95 -6.18
C MET A 223 7.27 2.25 -4.85
N ASP A 224 7.64 0.97 -4.90
CA ASP A 224 7.94 0.16 -3.72
C ASP A 224 9.37 0.41 -3.24
N PRO A 225 9.58 1.13 -2.12
CA PRO A 225 10.91 1.48 -1.63
C PRO A 225 11.70 0.26 -1.14
N GLY A 226 11.07 -0.92 -0.97
CA GLY A 226 11.73 -2.19 -0.66
C GLY A 226 12.22 -2.97 -1.90
N SER A 227 12.18 -2.38 -3.10
CA SER A 227 12.55 -3.06 -4.34
C SER A 227 13.80 -2.50 -5.02
N ASP A 228 14.62 -3.36 -5.62
CA ASP A 228 15.72 -2.97 -6.52
C ASP A 228 15.24 -2.12 -7.72
N GLY A 229 13.95 -2.20 -8.05
CA GLY A 229 13.31 -1.42 -9.11
C GLY A 229 13.17 0.06 -8.76
N TRP A 230 12.98 0.39 -7.48
CA TRP A 230 12.90 1.77 -6.99
C TRP A 230 14.20 2.53 -7.21
N ASP A 231 15.34 1.88 -6.96
CA ASP A 231 16.64 2.46 -7.27
C ASP A 231 16.74 2.77 -8.77
N ARG A 232 16.36 1.83 -9.64
CA ARG A 232 16.38 2.05 -11.10
C ARG A 232 15.46 3.18 -11.56
N TRP A 233 14.26 3.31 -10.98
CA TRP A 233 13.32 4.39 -11.30
C TRP A 233 13.84 5.77 -10.82
N ALA A 234 14.40 5.83 -9.59
CA ALA A 234 14.99 7.04 -9.02
C ALA A 234 16.23 7.53 -9.80
N TRP A 235 17.03 6.62 -10.37
CA TRP A 235 18.16 6.95 -11.22
C TRP A 235 17.75 7.46 -12.60
N GLN A 236 16.63 6.99 -13.17
CA GLN A 236 16.12 7.47 -14.46
C GLN A 236 15.42 8.84 -14.37
N ALA A 237 14.88 9.21 -13.21
CA ALA A 237 14.24 10.51 -12.99
C ALA A 237 15.24 11.67 -12.77
N THR A 238 16.54 11.37 -12.62
CA THR A 238 17.62 12.34 -12.36
C THR A 238 18.61 12.49 -13.52
N SER A 239 18.36 11.82 -14.65
CA SER A 239 19.15 11.84 -15.88
C SER A 239 18.35 12.38 -17.06
#